data_AF-A0A373GHC0-F1
#
_entry.id   AF-A0A373GHC0-F1
#
_cell.length_a   1.000
_cell.length_b   1.000
_cell.length_c   1.000
_cell.angle_alpha   90.00
_cell.angle_beta   90.00
_cell.angle_gamma   90.00
#
_symmetry.space_group_name_H-M   'P 1'
#
loop_
_entity.id
_entity.type
_entity.pdbx_description
1 polymer ?
#
loop_
_entity_poly.entity_id
_entity_poly.type
_entity_poly.pdbx_seq_one_letter_code
_entity_poly.pdbx_strand_id
1 'polypeptide(L)' 'MKVIEILNFNRELLKKLQDAGIRLEDCRYIDLYADYMKLLGHGEKVSYIVAALSDKYLVSERKVYSLIKRFQSDCKTFAV' A
#
# COMPACT_ATOMS: atom_id res chain seq x y z
N MET A 1 27.60 -2.30 -5.28
CA MET A 1 26.24 -1.76 -5.38
C MET A 1 26.08 -0.60 -4.42
N LYS A 2 26.09 0.62 -4.96
CA LYS A 2 25.75 1.86 -4.26
C LYS A 2 24.27 2.15 -4.47
N VAL A 3 23.66 2.87 -3.53
CA VAL A 3 22.25 3.29 -3.62
C VAL A 3 21.93 3.98 -4.95
N ILE A 4 22.84 4.84 -5.42
CA ILE A 4 22.68 5.56 -6.70
C ILE A 4 22.63 4.63 -7.92
N GLU A 5 23.27 3.46 -7.88
CA GLU A 5 23.26 2.51 -9.00
C GLU A 5 21.87 1.87 -9.16
N ILE A 6 21.23 1.49 -8.05
CA ILE A 6 19.87 0.93 -8.04
C ILE A 6 18.84 1.99 -8.43
N LEU A 7 19.01 3.22 -7.94
CA LEU A 7 18.14 4.34 -8.32
C LEU A 7 18.25 4.68 -9.81
N ASN A 8 19.47 4.65 -10.36
CA ASN A 8 19.66 4.87 -11.80
C ASN A 8 19.09 3.73 -12.64
N PHE A 9 19.26 2.48 -12.19
CA PHE A 9 18.69 1.31 -12.86
C PHE A 9 17.16 1.38 -12.94
N ASN A 10 16.50 1.83 -11.86
CA ASN A 10 15.03 1.89 -11.78
C ASN A 10 14.45 3.29 -12.05
N ARG A 11 15.24 4.21 -12.62
CA ARG A 11 14.89 5.65 -12.67
C ARG A 11 13.54 5.93 -13.31
N GLU A 12 13.22 5.25 -14.41
CA GLU A 12 11.94 5.46 -15.13
C GLU A 12 10.75 4.91 -14.34
N LEU A 13 10.89 3.73 -13.75
CA LEU A 13 9.86 3.12 -12.92
C LEU A 13 9.57 3.99 -11.69
N LEU A 14 10.62 4.45 -11.00
CA LEU A 14 10.50 5.32 -9.83
C LEU A 14 9.80 6.65 -10.18
N LYS A 15 10.10 7.24 -11.34
CA LYS A 15 9.38 8.44 -11.83
C LYS A 15 7.90 8.15 -12.03
N LYS A 16 7.54 7.08 -12.74
CA LYS A 16 6.13 6.71 -12.98
C LYS A 16 5.38 6.46 -11.67
N LEU A 17 6.00 5.80 -10.70
CA LEU A 17 5.41 5.59 -9.36
C LEU A 17 5.20 6.91 -8.62
N GLN A 18 6.19 7.80 -8.69
CA GLN A 18 6.10 9.13 -8.09
C GLN A 18 4.99 9.97 -8.74
N ASP A 19 4.91 9.97 -10.07
CA ASP A 19 3.89 10.66 -10.84
C ASP A 19 2.48 10.14 -10.52
N ALA A 20 2.35 8.83 -10.27
CA ALA A 20 1.10 8.20 -9.81
C ALA A 20 0.75 8.50 -8.34
N GLY A 21 1.64 9.17 -7.59
CA GLY A 21 1.47 9.48 -6.17
C GLY A 21 1.77 8.32 -5.21
N ILE A 22 2.42 7.27 -5.70
CA ILE A 22 2.81 6.08 -4.92
C ILE A 22 4.06 6.40 -4.09
N ARG A 23 4.04 6.02 -2.81
CA ARG A 23 5.19 6.20 -1.91
C ARG A 23 5.97 4.90 -1.81
N LEU A 24 7.29 4.99 -1.66
CA LEU A 24 8.12 3.81 -1.40
C LEU A 24 7.71 3.05 -0.12
N GLU A 25 7.16 3.77 0.87
CA GLU A 25 6.60 3.16 2.09
C GLU A 25 5.40 2.24 1.81
N ASP A 26 4.64 2.47 0.73
CA ASP A 26 3.47 1.67 0.38
C ASP A 26 3.85 0.22 0.09
N CYS A 27 5.07 0.00 -0.42
CA CYS A 27 5.60 -1.34 -0.69
C CYS A 27 5.60 -2.24 0.56
N ARG A 28 5.71 -1.68 1.76
CA ARG A 28 5.69 -2.42 3.03
C ARG A 28 4.32 -2.99 3.39
N TYR A 29 3.26 -2.48 2.77
CA TYR A 29 1.88 -2.80 3.12
C TYR A 29 1.13 -3.54 1.99
N ILE A 30 1.85 -3.98 0.94
CA ILE A 30 1.28 -4.75 -0.17
C ILE A 30 0.63 -6.04 0.37
N ASP A 31 1.34 -6.78 1.22
CA ASP A 31 0.82 -8.03 1.79
C ASP A 31 -0.40 -7.80 2.69
N LEU A 32 -0.37 -6.71 3.47
CA LEU A 32 -1.51 -6.32 4.33
C LEU A 32 -2.76 -6.09 3.49
N TYR A 33 -2.62 -5.42 2.33
CA TYR A 33 -3.74 -5.17 1.44
C TYR A 33 -4.22 -6.42 0.71
N ALA A 34 -3.31 -7.32 0.33
CA ALA A 34 -3.67 -8.61 -0.27
C ALA A 34 -4.49 -9.47 0.72
N ASP A 35 -4.08 -9.52 1.98
CA ASP A 35 -4.84 -10.21 3.03
C ASP A 35 -6.18 -9.55 3.31
N TYR A 36 -6.25 -8.22 3.31
CA TYR A 36 -7.49 -7.48 3.40
C TYR A 36 -8.47 -7.90 2.30
N MET A 37 -8.02 -7.94 1.04
CA MET A 37 -8.85 -8.34 -0.10
C MET A 37 -9.32 -9.80 -0.01
N LYS A 38 -8.46 -10.69 0.47
CA LYS A 38 -8.82 -12.11 0.68
C LYS A 38 -9.93 -12.26 1.72
N LEU A 39 -9.76 -11.64 2.89
CA LEU A 39 -10.75 -11.71 3.97
C LEU A 39 -12.06 -11.01 3.57
N LEU A 40 -11.98 -9.89 2.85
CA LEU A 40 -13.15 -9.20 2.31
C LEU A 40 -13.90 -10.08 1.32
N GLY A 41 -13.19 -10.81 0.45
CA GLY A 41 -13.77 -11.76 -0.49
C GLY A 41 -14.45 -12.97 0.17
N HIS A 42 -14.08 -13.31 1.41
CA HIS A 42 -14.75 -14.34 2.21
C HIS A 42 -16.02 -13.82 2.91
N GLY A 43 -16.33 -12.52 2.82
CA GLY A 43 -17.50 -11.92 3.46
C GLY A 43 -17.29 -11.53 4.93
N GLU A 44 -16.05 -11.50 5.41
CA GLU A 44 -15.74 -11.09 6.77
C GLU A 44 -16.09 -9.62 7.02
N LYS A 45 -16.56 -9.30 8.24
CA LYS A 45 -16.87 -7.91 8.60
C LYS A 45 -15.59 -7.09 8.64
N VAL A 46 -15.59 -5.93 7.98
CA VAL A 46 -14.43 -5.03 7.88
C VAL A 46 -13.77 -4.74 9.24
N SER A 47 -14.55 -4.53 10.31
CA SER A 47 -14.00 -4.30 11.65
C SER A 47 -13.16 -5.47 12.17
N TYR A 48 -13.55 -6.72 11.89
CA TYR A 48 -12.78 -7.90 12.29
C TYR A 48 -11.53 -8.06 11.44
N ILE A 49 -11.62 -7.79 10.13
CA ILE A 49 -10.46 -7.79 9.24
C ILE A 49 -9.42 -6.77 9.73
N VAL A 50 -9.86 -5.56 10.06
CA VAL A 50 -8.96 -4.50 10.54
C VAL A 50 -8.27 -4.88 11.85
N ALA A 51 -8.99 -5.44 12.81
CA ALA A 51 -8.41 -5.92 14.07
C ALA A 51 -7.36 -7.02 13.81
N ALA A 52 -7.70 -8.03 12.99
CA ALA A 52 -6.78 -9.12 12.65
C ALA A 52 -5.51 -8.63 11.93
N LEU A 53 -5.65 -7.68 10.99
CA LEU A 53 -4.51 -7.09 10.29
C LEU A 53 -3.66 -6.20 11.21
N SER A 54 -4.30 -5.48 12.13
CA SER A 54 -3.61 -4.65 13.13
C SER A 54 -2.66 -5.49 13.97
N ASP A 55 -3.15 -6.62 14.48
CA ASP A 55 -2.35 -7.56 15.28
C ASP A 55 -1.27 -8.25 14.45
N LYS A 56 -1.63 -8.73 13.25
CA LYS A 56 -0.70 -9.47 12.38
C LYS A 56 0.49 -8.63 11.92
N TYR A 57 0.26 -7.37 11.57
CA TYR A 57 1.29 -6.48 11.01
C TYR A 57 1.89 -5.50 12.04
N LEU A 58 1.44 -5.55 13.30
CA LEU A 58 1.87 -4.63 14.37
C LEU A 58 1.64 -3.16 14.01
N VAL A 59 0.48 -2.86 13.42
CA VAL A 59 0.10 -1.53 12.96
C VAL A 59 -1.23 -1.15 13.59
N SER A 60 -1.38 0.07 14.12
CA SER A 60 -2.66 0.46 14.73
C SER A 60 -3.83 0.37 13.74
N GLU A 61 -5.01 -0.02 14.23
CA GLU A 61 -6.24 -0.09 13.41
C GLU A 61 -6.50 1.20 12.62
N ARG A 62 -6.27 2.37 13.22
CA ARG A 62 -6.40 3.67 12.54
C ARG A 62 -5.51 3.75 11.29
N LYS A 63 -4.29 3.23 11.38
CA LYS A 63 -3.35 3.21 10.27
C LYS A 63 -3.77 2.16 9.24
N VAL A 64 -4.29 1.01 9.65
CA VAL A 64 -4.89 0.00 8.74
C VAL A 64 -6.05 0.62 7.93
N TYR A 65 -7.00 1.31 8.56
CA TYR A 65 -8.07 2.03 7.86
C TYR A 65 -7.53 3.05 6.86
N SER A 66 -6.49 3.80 7.26
CA SER A 66 -5.87 4.81 6.41
C SER A 66 -5.19 4.17 5.19
N LEU A 67 -4.55 3.01 5.36
CA LEU A 67 -3.91 2.24 4.28
C LEU A 67 -4.94 1.66 3.32
N ILE A 68 -6.01 1.05 3.83
CA ILE A 68 -7.10 0.52 2.99
C ILE A 68 -7.69 1.64 2.14
N LYS A 69 -8.06 2.78 2.76
CA LYS A 69 -8.60 3.93 2.04
C LYS A 69 -7.64 4.44 0.96
N ARG A 70 -6.35 4.50 1.27
CA ARG A 70 -5.30 4.95 0.35
C ARG A 70 -5.14 3.99 -0.83
N PHE A 71 -5.12 2.69 -0.61
CA PHE A 71 -4.90 1.69 -1.66
C PHE A 71 -6.13 1.40 -2.52
N GLN A 72 -7.32 1.76 -2.03
CA GLN A 72 -8.54 1.80 -2.84
C GLN A 72 -8.69 3.09 -3.65
N SER A 73 -7.88 4.13 -3.36
CA SER A 73 -7.94 5.38 -4.11
C SER A 73 -7.28 5.21 -5.48
N ASP A 74 -7.83 5.89 -6.48
CA ASP A 74 -7.21 5.95 -7.79
C ASP A 74 -5.79 6.52 -7.70
N CYS A 75 -4.90 6.03 -8.57
CA CYS A 75 -3.61 6.67 -8.78
C CYS A 75 -3.86 8.13 -9.14
N LYS A 76 -3.14 9.05 -8.53
CA LYS A 76 -3.27 10.47 -8.87
C LYS A 76 -2.72 10.64 -10.28
N THR A 77 -3.56 10.56 -11.30
CA THR A 77 -3.26 11.19 -12.58
C THR A 77 -3.22 12.68 -12.31
N PHE A 78 -2.02 13.23 -12.11
CA PHE A 78 -1.81 14.63 -12.44
C PHE A 78 -2.02 14.78 -13.94
N ALA A 79 -3.29 14.91 -14.34
CA ALA A 79 -3.63 15.53 -15.60
C ALA A 79 -3.51 17.03 -15.36
N VAL A 80 -2.33 17.56 -15.72
CA VAL A 80 -1.97 18.97 -15.99
C VAL A 80 -2.27 19.99 -14.88
#